data_AF-A0A7W8ZJ83-F1
#
_entry.id   AF-A0A7W8ZJ83-F1
#
_cell.length_a   1.000
_cell.length_b   1.000
_cell.length_c   1.000
_cell.angle_alpha   90.00
_cell.angle_beta   90.00
_cell.angle_gamma   90.00
#
_symmetry.space_group_name_H-M   'P 1'
#
loop_
_entity.id
_entity.type
_entity.pdbx_description
1 polymer ?
#
loop_
_entity_poly.entity_id
_entity_poly.type
_entity_poly.pdbx_seq_one_letter_code
_entity_poly.pdbx_strand_id
1 'polypeptide(L)'
;MNKILLVCCLLFFTVCKLHAQQNNLSENLSKRVTIKVKNQKIAEVLSQISTSGSFYFSYPGNLFNTDSLVTLSLRNTPIRDVLDQLFRGKVDYKENAEHVILRLANLHLTIDPENITTADHLYLISGYVIDTKTGLKIKQASVYEKRLLQSTLTNNDGYFKLRFKGDYNEVILTASKEAYRDTTLIFLSNINIKPEGYEDSTSGRKTRASNLVENLGIGRFFVSSKQRFQSLNISGFLANNPFQASLTPGLSSHGMMSSQIVNKASYNLLGGYSAGLNGIEMGGLFNMDKTDVRFLQIAGLFNIVGGSVQGIQMAGAVNSVIGNIDAMQIGGLSNHVRGNADGLQMAGAINIVKGEMSGFQAAGLYNRVRKNFKGLQIAALANMAGGTMTGIQIAGLFNHAKTVKGLQLGLVNVADSSSGYSIGLLNLIKKNGYHKLSLSSNELINSNLSIKTGTQKLYTILTAGQNFSDHDKIEAIGFGLGHEAQLGSKLSLTFEYTAQLVSTGNWSKASGLNKLQTNLQFKICNGVAISTGPSYSVYHTNQPEGSGIKGYKQQVEPGYAHAFSKNTKGWLGWSAGIILF
;
A
#
# COMPACT_ATOMS: atom_id res chain seq x y z
N MET A 1 -31.72 14.70 -67.01
CA MET A 1 -32.62 13.92 -66.15
C MET A 1 -32.84 14.72 -64.86
N ASN A 2 -34.05 15.27 -64.67
CA ASN A 2 -34.33 16.33 -63.70
C ASN A 2 -34.07 15.89 -62.25
N LYS A 3 -33.33 16.69 -61.49
CA LYS A 3 -33.06 16.47 -60.04
C LYS A 3 -34.34 16.32 -59.22
N ILE A 4 -35.45 16.90 -59.68
CA ILE A 4 -36.80 16.74 -59.09
C ILE A 4 -37.32 15.31 -59.24
N LEU A 5 -37.03 14.63 -60.36
CA LEU A 5 -37.44 13.24 -60.58
C LEU A 5 -36.65 12.27 -59.69
N LEU A 6 -35.36 12.56 -59.45
CA LEU A 6 -34.52 11.76 -58.56
C LEU A 6 -34.95 11.89 -57.09
N VAL A 7 -35.32 13.11 -56.67
CA VAL A 7 -35.83 13.38 -55.31
C VAL A 7 -37.22 12.76 -55.10
N CYS A 8 -38.10 12.82 -56.10
CA CYS A 8 -39.39 12.12 -56.04
C CYS A 8 -39.22 10.59 -56.01
N CYS A 9 -38.29 10.00 -56.77
CA CYS A 9 -37.99 8.57 -56.69
C CYS A 9 -37.38 8.18 -55.34
N LEU A 10 -36.48 8.99 -54.76
CA LEU A 10 -35.91 8.75 -53.44
C LEU A 10 -36.97 8.84 -52.33
N LEU A 11 -37.87 9.83 -52.40
CA LEU A 11 -39.02 9.96 -51.49
C LEU A 11 -40.00 8.77 -51.62
N PHE A 12 -40.27 8.32 -52.85
CA PHE A 12 -41.13 7.15 -53.09
C PHE A 12 -40.51 5.86 -52.53
N PHE A 13 -39.19 5.67 -52.68
CA PHE A 13 -38.48 4.52 -52.08
C PHE A 13 -38.43 4.56 -50.55
N THR A 14 -38.34 5.74 -49.92
CA THR A 14 -38.44 5.87 -48.46
C THR A 14 -39.86 5.61 -47.93
N VAL A 15 -40.90 6.02 -48.65
CA VAL A 15 -42.31 5.76 -48.26
C VAL A 15 -42.68 4.28 -48.46
N CYS A 16 -42.13 3.61 -49.48
CA CYS A 16 -42.28 2.17 -49.67
C CYS A 16 -41.52 1.33 -48.63
N LYS A 17 -40.37 1.81 -48.10
CA LYS A 17 -39.70 1.12 -46.98
C LYS A 17 -40.44 1.29 -45.65
N LEU A 18 -41.12 2.41 -45.41
CA LEU A 18 -41.97 2.56 -44.22
C LEU A 18 -43.25 1.69 -44.28
N HIS A 19 -43.80 1.40 -45.47
CA HIS A 19 -44.96 0.51 -45.61
C HIS A 19 -44.61 -0.99 -45.68
N ALA A 20 -43.34 -1.34 -45.90
CA ALA A 20 -42.87 -2.73 -45.91
C ALA A 20 -42.39 -3.23 -44.54
N GLN A 21 -42.42 -2.39 -43.49
CA GLN A 21 -41.86 -2.71 -42.17
C GLN A 21 -42.90 -2.66 -41.04
N GLN A 22 -44.13 -3.10 -41.33
CA GLN A 22 -45.20 -3.22 -40.34
C GLN A 22 -45.92 -4.57 -40.36
N ASN A 23 -45.20 -5.64 -40.68
CA ASN A 23 -45.49 -6.92 -40.05
C ASN A 23 -44.65 -6.98 -38.78
N ASN A 24 -45.16 -6.38 -37.71
CA ASN A 24 -44.75 -6.76 -36.37
C ASN A 24 -45.04 -8.26 -36.26
N LEU A 25 -44.02 -9.11 -36.43
CA LEU A 25 -43.99 -10.43 -35.80
C LEU A 25 -43.85 -10.19 -34.29
N SER A 26 -44.83 -9.52 -33.69
CA SER A 26 -45.00 -9.53 -32.25
C SER A 26 -45.40 -10.96 -31.91
N GLU A 27 -44.51 -11.67 -31.22
CA GLU A 27 -44.80 -12.95 -30.59
C GLU A 27 -46.20 -12.88 -29.95
N ASN A 28 -47.10 -13.76 -30.36
CA ASN A 28 -48.50 -13.79 -29.91
C ASN A 28 -48.60 -13.84 -28.38
N LEU A 29 -47.67 -14.53 -27.72
CA LEU A 29 -47.56 -14.64 -26.26
C LEU A 29 -47.17 -13.33 -25.56
N SER A 30 -46.52 -12.39 -26.26
CA SER A 30 -46.07 -11.10 -25.72
C SER A 30 -47.15 -10.02 -25.78
N LYS A 31 -48.19 -10.20 -26.61
CA LYS A 31 -49.34 -9.30 -26.71
C LYS A 31 -50.01 -9.17 -25.34
N ARG A 32 -50.50 -7.97 -25.02
CA ARG A 32 -51.12 -7.68 -23.72
C ARG A 32 -52.63 -7.63 -23.85
N VAL A 33 -53.31 -8.24 -22.89
CA VAL A 33 -54.78 -8.28 -22.82
C VAL A 33 -55.26 -7.82 -21.45
N THR A 34 -56.49 -7.29 -21.42
CA THR A 34 -57.21 -6.97 -20.19
C THR A 34 -58.45 -7.84 -20.17
N ILE A 35 -58.54 -8.73 -19.18
CA ILE A 35 -59.58 -9.75 -19.10
C ILE A 35 -60.18 -9.71 -17.71
N LYS A 36 -61.49 -9.52 -17.66
CA LYS A 36 -62.26 -9.52 -16.41
C LYS A 36 -63.45 -10.46 -16.58
N VAL A 37 -63.27 -11.69 -16.11
CA VAL A 37 -64.24 -12.78 -16.24
C VAL A 37 -64.58 -13.32 -14.87
N LYS A 38 -65.85 -13.63 -14.65
CA LYS A 38 -66.34 -14.21 -13.40
C LYS A 38 -67.16 -15.45 -13.75
N ASN A 39 -66.75 -16.59 -13.21
CA ASN A 39 -67.42 -17.88 -13.40
C ASN A 39 -67.67 -18.25 -14.87
N GLN A 40 -66.65 -18.11 -15.71
CA GLN A 40 -66.73 -18.34 -17.15
C GLN A 40 -65.95 -19.59 -17.56
N LYS A 41 -66.40 -20.33 -18.59
CA LYS A 41 -65.69 -21.51 -19.11
C LYS A 41 -64.34 -21.14 -19.70
N ILE A 42 -63.31 -21.94 -19.45
CA ILE A 42 -61.96 -21.76 -20.02
C ILE A 42 -61.99 -21.62 -21.55
N ALA A 43 -62.82 -22.38 -22.27
CA ALA A 43 -62.98 -22.25 -23.72
C ALA A 43 -63.34 -20.82 -24.15
N GLU A 44 -64.27 -20.19 -23.44
CA GLU A 44 -64.74 -18.83 -23.76
C GLU A 44 -63.67 -17.79 -23.42
N VAL A 45 -62.92 -18.01 -22.33
CA VAL A 45 -61.78 -17.15 -21.97
C VAL A 45 -60.68 -17.24 -23.02
N LEU A 46 -60.34 -18.44 -23.49
CA LEU A 46 -59.38 -18.64 -24.59
C LEU A 46 -59.88 -18.00 -25.89
N SER A 47 -61.18 -18.08 -26.18
CA SER A 47 -61.78 -17.40 -27.34
C SER A 47 -61.64 -15.88 -27.24
N GLN A 48 -61.91 -15.29 -26.07
CA GLN A 48 -61.75 -13.84 -25.86
C GLN A 48 -60.29 -13.39 -26.04
N ILE A 49 -59.33 -14.19 -25.55
CA ILE A 49 -57.90 -13.94 -25.74
C ILE A 49 -57.54 -14.04 -27.24
N SER A 50 -58.02 -15.07 -27.92
CA SER A 50 -57.81 -15.31 -29.35
C SER A 50 -58.34 -14.15 -30.21
N THR A 51 -59.56 -13.66 -29.92
CA THR A 51 -60.14 -12.50 -30.58
C THR A 51 -59.38 -11.20 -30.29
N SER A 52 -58.98 -10.99 -29.03
CA SER A 52 -58.23 -9.79 -28.64
C SER A 52 -56.79 -9.77 -29.20
N GLY A 53 -56.20 -10.94 -29.39
CA GLY A 53 -54.83 -11.11 -29.85
C GLY A 53 -54.66 -11.34 -31.35
N SER A 54 -55.75 -11.53 -32.10
CA SER A 54 -55.75 -11.89 -33.53
C SER A 54 -54.88 -13.12 -33.85
N PHE A 55 -55.10 -14.22 -33.13
CA PHE A 55 -54.50 -15.54 -33.38
C PHE A 55 -55.44 -16.65 -32.88
N TYR A 56 -55.21 -17.91 -33.24
CA TYR A 56 -56.01 -19.05 -32.81
C TYR A 56 -55.30 -19.90 -31.75
N PHE A 57 -56.05 -20.46 -30.80
CA PHE A 57 -55.50 -21.51 -29.93
C PHE A 57 -55.63 -22.88 -30.58
N SER A 58 -54.57 -23.68 -30.53
CA SER A 58 -54.59 -25.08 -30.95
C SER A 58 -54.26 -25.99 -29.76
N TYR A 59 -55.16 -26.88 -29.40
CA TYR A 59 -54.97 -27.82 -28.30
C TYR A 59 -55.88 -29.05 -28.44
N PRO A 60 -55.48 -30.22 -27.90
CA PRO A 60 -56.37 -31.37 -27.81
C PRO A 60 -57.45 -31.11 -26.76
N GLY A 61 -58.70 -30.93 -27.19
CA GLY A 61 -59.81 -30.52 -26.30
C GLY A 61 -60.09 -31.47 -25.12
N ASN A 62 -59.73 -32.75 -25.22
CA ASN A 62 -59.88 -33.74 -24.15
C ASN A 62 -58.83 -33.61 -23.02
N LEU A 63 -57.70 -32.94 -23.27
CA LEU A 63 -56.60 -32.81 -22.30
C LEU A 63 -56.67 -31.50 -21.49
N PHE A 64 -57.48 -30.55 -21.94
CA PHE A 64 -57.65 -29.25 -21.31
C PHE A 64 -59.11 -29.19 -20.85
N ASN A 65 -59.36 -29.17 -19.54
CA ASN A 65 -60.71 -29.16 -18.97
C ASN A 65 -61.46 -27.84 -19.30
N THR A 66 -61.83 -27.65 -20.56
CA THR A 66 -62.31 -26.38 -21.13
C THR A 66 -63.64 -25.92 -20.56
N ASP A 67 -64.42 -26.84 -19.99
CA ASP A 67 -65.67 -26.56 -19.28
C ASP A 67 -65.47 -26.08 -17.84
N SER A 68 -64.23 -26.11 -17.32
CA SER A 68 -63.94 -25.60 -15.97
C SER A 68 -64.25 -24.11 -15.90
N LEU A 69 -64.92 -23.72 -14.82
CA LEU A 69 -65.27 -22.33 -14.56
C LEU A 69 -64.10 -21.61 -13.88
N VAL A 70 -63.72 -20.46 -14.42
CA VAL A 70 -62.64 -19.62 -13.90
C VAL A 70 -63.13 -18.21 -13.60
N THR A 71 -62.56 -17.60 -12.57
CA THR A 71 -62.73 -16.18 -12.25
C THR A 71 -61.35 -15.54 -12.30
N LEU A 72 -61.18 -14.56 -13.17
CA LEU A 72 -59.89 -13.95 -13.48
C LEU A 72 -60.09 -12.45 -13.72
N SER A 73 -59.26 -11.61 -13.12
CA SER A 73 -59.29 -10.16 -13.31
C SER A 73 -57.88 -9.64 -13.51
N LEU A 74 -57.49 -9.48 -14.77
CA LEU A 74 -56.14 -9.07 -15.19
C LEU A 74 -56.23 -7.82 -16.06
N ARG A 75 -55.30 -6.89 -15.86
CA ARG A 75 -55.23 -5.63 -16.60
C ARG A 75 -53.85 -5.48 -17.21
N ASN A 76 -53.84 -5.25 -18.53
CA ASN A 76 -52.62 -5.02 -19.31
C ASN A 76 -51.54 -6.11 -19.08
N THR A 77 -51.97 -7.36 -19.08
CA THR A 77 -51.13 -8.52 -18.75
C THR A 77 -50.74 -9.24 -20.03
N PRO A 78 -49.44 -9.61 -20.22
CA PRO A 78 -49.01 -10.45 -21.34
C PRO A 78 -49.80 -11.75 -21.39
N ILE A 79 -50.17 -12.18 -22.60
CA ILE A 79 -50.96 -13.42 -22.81
C ILE A 79 -50.27 -14.63 -22.19
N ARG A 80 -48.93 -14.70 -22.23
CA ARG A 80 -48.15 -15.72 -21.52
C ARG A 80 -48.52 -15.85 -20.05
N ASP A 81 -48.51 -14.73 -19.33
CA ASP A 81 -48.79 -14.69 -17.89
C ASP A 81 -50.27 -15.02 -17.60
N VAL A 82 -51.17 -14.60 -18.50
CA VAL A 82 -52.60 -14.97 -18.43
C VAL A 82 -52.76 -16.50 -18.51
N LEU A 83 -52.07 -17.14 -19.46
CA LEU A 83 -52.11 -18.60 -19.64
C LEU A 83 -51.46 -19.34 -18.46
N ASP A 84 -50.34 -18.84 -17.94
CA ASP A 84 -49.66 -19.41 -16.78
C ASP A 84 -50.56 -19.38 -15.53
N GLN A 85 -51.32 -18.30 -15.32
CA GLN A 85 -52.30 -18.21 -14.24
C GLN A 85 -53.52 -19.09 -14.48
N LEU A 86 -54.06 -19.07 -15.70
CA LEU A 86 -55.25 -19.84 -16.09
C LEU A 86 -55.03 -21.35 -15.89
N PHE A 87 -53.83 -21.84 -16.23
CA PHE A 87 -53.48 -23.25 -16.15
C PHE A 87 -52.53 -23.60 -14.98
N ARG A 88 -52.26 -22.66 -14.08
CA ARG A 88 -51.38 -22.84 -12.90
C ARG A 88 -50.00 -23.41 -13.26
N GLY A 89 -49.42 -22.94 -14.38
CA GLY A 89 -48.12 -23.38 -14.88
C GLY A 89 -48.04 -24.83 -15.37
N LYS A 90 -49.16 -25.48 -15.67
CA LYS A 90 -49.24 -26.88 -16.14
C LYS A 90 -49.19 -27.03 -17.67
N VAL A 91 -49.02 -25.92 -18.37
CA VAL A 91 -49.15 -25.85 -19.83
C VAL A 91 -47.91 -25.20 -20.40
N ASP A 92 -47.31 -25.86 -21.38
CA ASP A 92 -46.28 -25.30 -22.24
C ASP A 92 -46.92 -24.74 -23.52
N TYR A 93 -46.31 -23.72 -24.10
CA TYR A 93 -46.86 -23.00 -25.25
C TYR A 93 -45.83 -22.89 -26.37
N LYS A 94 -46.28 -23.17 -27.59
CA LYS A 94 -45.51 -22.97 -28.81
C LYS A 94 -46.30 -22.04 -29.73
N GLU A 95 -45.67 -21.01 -30.27
CA GLU A 95 -46.35 -20.05 -31.15
C GLU A 95 -45.79 -20.06 -32.57
N ASN A 96 -46.66 -19.77 -33.52
CA ASN A 96 -46.32 -19.34 -34.87
C ASN A 96 -47.16 -18.08 -35.21
N ALA A 97 -47.10 -17.60 -36.45
CA ALA A 97 -47.80 -16.38 -36.83
C ALA A 97 -49.32 -16.42 -36.56
N GLU A 98 -49.97 -17.56 -36.77
CA GLU A 98 -51.43 -17.70 -36.71
C GLU A 98 -51.95 -18.38 -35.44
N HIS A 99 -51.12 -19.18 -34.76
CA HIS A 99 -51.55 -20.07 -33.69
C HIS A 99 -50.67 -19.97 -32.45
N VAL A 100 -51.31 -20.08 -31.28
CA VAL A 100 -50.69 -20.44 -30.00
C VAL A 100 -51.12 -21.87 -29.66
N ILE A 101 -50.17 -22.79 -29.68
CA ILE A 101 -50.38 -24.21 -29.44
C ILE A 101 -50.17 -24.49 -27.95
N LEU A 102 -51.21 -24.96 -27.25
CA LEU A 102 -51.12 -25.34 -25.84
C LEU A 102 -50.84 -26.83 -25.72
N ARG A 103 -49.85 -27.19 -24.90
CA ARG A 103 -49.46 -28.59 -24.62
C ARG A 103 -49.42 -28.80 -23.10
N LEU A 104 -49.95 -29.92 -22.63
CA LEU A 104 -49.88 -30.26 -21.20
C LEU A 104 -48.42 -30.59 -20.85
N ALA A 105 -47.85 -29.91 -19.86
CA ALA A 105 -46.47 -30.09 -19.42
C ALA A 105 -46.39 -30.07 -17.89
N ASN A 106 -46.91 -31.12 -17.26
CA ASN A 106 -46.95 -31.24 -15.79
C ASN A 106 -45.57 -31.50 -15.18
N LEU A 107 -44.65 -32.04 -15.99
CA LEU A 107 -43.34 -32.50 -15.58
C LEU A 107 -42.26 -31.62 -16.23
N HIS A 108 -41.13 -31.47 -15.54
CA HIS A 108 -40.01 -30.66 -16.00
C HIS A 108 -38.79 -31.57 -16.04
N LEU A 109 -38.03 -31.52 -17.13
CA LEU A 109 -36.81 -32.28 -17.29
C LEU A 109 -35.61 -31.33 -17.36
N THR A 110 -34.43 -31.81 -17.03
CA THR A 110 -33.16 -31.14 -17.36
C THR A 110 -32.18 -32.15 -17.90
N ILE A 111 -31.16 -31.65 -18.59
CA ILE A 111 -30.00 -32.43 -19.00
C ILE A 111 -28.97 -32.29 -17.87
N ASP A 112 -28.44 -33.41 -17.39
CA ASP A 112 -27.34 -33.48 -16.43
C ASP A 112 -26.09 -34.02 -17.15
N PRO A 113 -25.13 -33.16 -17.53
CA PRO A 113 -23.98 -33.56 -18.34
C PRO A 113 -22.96 -34.34 -17.51
N GLU A 114 -22.53 -35.50 -18.02
CA GLU A 114 -21.49 -36.33 -17.39
C GLU A 114 -20.12 -36.12 -18.06
N ASN A 115 -20.09 -36.05 -19.39
CA ASN A 115 -18.85 -35.85 -20.14
C ASN A 115 -19.10 -34.96 -21.36
N ILE A 116 -18.22 -33.97 -21.51
CA ILE A 116 -18.13 -33.08 -22.67
C ILE A 116 -16.69 -33.16 -23.14
N THR A 117 -16.46 -33.90 -24.21
CA THR A 117 -15.14 -33.96 -24.85
C THR A 117 -15.17 -33.17 -26.14
N THR A 118 -14.25 -32.20 -26.25
CA THR A 118 -14.00 -31.42 -27.46
C THR A 118 -12.56 -31.70 -27.91
N ALA A 119 -12.38 -32.53 -28.93
CA ALA A 119 -11.06 -32.85 -29.49
C ALA A 119 -11.17 -32.94 -31.01
N ASP A 120 -10.25 -32.33 -31.76
CA ASP A 120 -10.15 -32.40 -33.22
C ASP A 120 -11.48 -32.19 -33.96
N HIS A 121 -12.15 -31.06 -33.70
CA HIS A 121 -13.44 -30.70 -34.29
C HIS A 121 -14.55 -31.73 -34.01
N LEU A 122 -14.39 -32.52 -32.96
CA LEU A 122 -15.32 -33.56 -32.56
C LEU A 122 -15.91 -33.23 -31.19
N TYR A 123 -17.23 -33.12 -31.15
CA TYR A 123 -17.97 -32.97 -29.93
C TYR A 123 -18.55 -34.32 -29.54
N LEU A 124 -18.22 -34.76 -28.34
CA LEU A 124 -18.88 -35.87 -27.70
C LEU A 124 -19.53 -35.37 -26.42
N ILE A 125 -20.86 -35.38 -26.40
CA ILE A 125 -21.64 -34.95 -25.24
C ILE A 125 -22.46 -36.14 -24.75
N SER A 126 -22.29 -36.49 -23.49
CA SER A 126 -23.07 -37.53 -22.82
C SER A 126 -23.50 -37.11 -21.42
N GLY A 127 -24.59 -37.70 -20.95
CA GLY A 127 -25.17 -37.41 -19.65
C GLY A 127 -26.52 -38.06 -19.49
N TYR A 128 -27.32 -37.55 -18.56
CA TYR A 128 -28.64 -38.07 -18.26
C TYR A 128 -29.71 -37.01 -18.50
N VAL A 129 -30.92 -37.43 -18.86
CA VAL A 129 -32.11 -36.58 -18.76
C VAL A 129 -32.84 -36.96 -17.48
N ILE A 130 -33.07 -35.99 -16.59
CA ILE A 130 -33.67 -36.22 -15.27
C ILE A 130 -34.90 -35.34 -15.06
N ASP A 131 -35.87 -35.87 -14.33
CA ASP A 131 -37.02 -35.11 -13.86
C ASP A 131 -36.60 -34.18 -12.71
N THR A 132 -36.82 -32.87 -12.86
CA THR A 132 -36.32 -31.88 -11.91
C THR A 132 -37.03 -31.89 -10.56
N LYS A 133 -38.21 -32.51 -10.45
CA LYS A 133 -38.98 -32.60 -9.20
C LYS A 133 -38.69 -33.90 -8.45
N THR A 134 -38.56 -35.00 -9.17
CA THR A 134 -38.41 -36.35 -8.56
C THR A 134 -36.96 -36.85 -8.56
N GLY A 135 -36.08 -36.26 -9.38
CA GLY A 135 -34.70 -36.73 -9.58
C GLY A 135 -34.60 -38.04 -10.37
N LEU A 136 -35.73 -38.59 -10.83
CA LEU A 136 -35.75 -39.83 -11.60
C LEU A 136 -35.18 -39.62 -13.01
N LYS A 137 -34.42 -40.60 -13.49
CA LYS A 137 -33.87 -40.60 -14.85
C LYS A 137 -34.97 -40.93 -15.86
N ILE A 138 -35.03 -40.16 -16.94
CA ILE A 138 -36.11 -40.20 -17.92
C ILE A 138 -35.69 -41.02 -19.14
N LYS A 139 -36.31 -42.18 -19.29
CA LYS A 139 -36.11 -43.06 -20.45
C LYS A 139 -36.77 -42.54 -21.73
N GLN A 140 -36.16 -42.84 -22.87
CA GLN A 140 -36.66 -42.52 -24.21
C GLN A 140 -37.02 -41.03 -24.39
N ALA A 141 -36.22 -40.13 -23.83
CA ALA A 141 -36.27 -38.70 -24.10
C ALA A 141 -35.40 -38.38 -25.31
N SER A 142 -35.87 -37.50 -26.19
CA SER A 142 -35.12 -37.03 -27.35
C SER A 142 -34.14 -35.95 -26.92
N VAL A 143 -32.85 -36.14 -27.18
CA VAL A 143 -31.80 -35.13 -26.97
C VAL A 143 -31.21 -34.75 -28.33
N TYR A 144 -31.27 -33.47 -28.68
CA TYR A 144 -30.96 -33.03 -30.04
C TYR A 144 -30.41 -31.61 -30.13
N GLU A 145 -29.61 -31.35 -31.17
CA GLU A 145 -29.15 -30.02 -31.58
C GLU A 145 -29.92 -29.62 -32.84
N LYS A 146 -30.65 -28.49 -32.79
CA LYS A 146 -31.63 -28.08 -33.83
C LYS A 146 -30.99 -27.61 -35.13
N ARG A 147 -29.83 -26.96 -35.07
CA ARG A 147 -29.12 -26.38 -36.23
C ARG A 147 -28.34 -27.46 -36.98
N LEU A 148 -27.77 -28.40 -36.24
CA LEU A 148 -26.96 -29.51 -36.77
C LEU A 148 -27.81 -30.71 -37.19
N LEU A 149 -29.11 -30.68 -36.89
CA LEU A 149 -30.07 -31.75 -37.20
C LEU A 149 -29.61 -33.12 -36.67
N GLN A 150 -28.94 -33.13 -35.51
CA GLN A 150 -28.45 -34.33 -34.86
C GLN A 150 -29.26 -34.63 -33.59
N SER A 151 -29.61 -35.90 -33.39
CA SER A 151 -30.40 -36.33 -32.23
C SER A 151 -30.03 -37.73 -31.77
N THR A 152 -30.36 -38.03 -30.51
CA THR A 152 -30.24 -39.34 -29.87
C THR A 152 -31.40 -39.52 -28.88
N LEU A 153 -31.68 -40.75 -28.48
CA LEU A 153 -32.66 -41.07 -27.43
C LEU A 153 -31.94 -41.50 -26.16
N THR A 154 -32.50 -41.14 -25.01
CA THR A 154 -32.03 -41.70 -23.74
C THR A 154 -32.40 -43.19 -23.63
N ASN A 155 -31.50 -43.97 -23.04
CA ASN A 155 -31.72 -45.39 -22.75
C ASN A 155 -32.68 -45.60 -21.54
N ASN A 156 -32.84 -46.83 -21.09
CA ASN A 156 -33.72 -47.16 -19.94
C ASN A 156 -33.29 -46.50 -18.63
N ASP A 157 -31.99 -46.18 -18.50
CA ASP A 157 -31.43 -45.48 -17.35
C ASP A 157 -31.38 -43.96 -17.57
N GLY A 158 -32.07 -43.44 -18.59
CA GLY A 158 -32.10 -42.02 -18.93
C GLY A 158 -30.79 -41.44 -19.46
N TYR A 159 -29.79 -42.28 -19.77
CA TYR A 159 -28.50 -41.87 -20.31
C TYR A 159 -28.57 -41.63 -21.82
N PHE A 160 -27.91 -40.57 -22.30
CA PHE A 160 -27.73 -40.29 -23.72
C PHE A 160 -26.26 -40.05 -24.08
N LYS A 161 -25.95 -40.23 -25.35
CA LYS A 161 -24.66 -39.89 -25.96
C LYS A 161 -24.89 -39.37 -27.37
N LEU A 162 -24.40 -38.16 -27.64
CA LEU A 162 -24.51 -37.49 -28.94
C LEU A 162 -23.11 -37.10 -29.44
N ARG A 163 -22.85 -37.31 -30.74
CA ARG A 163 -21.54 -37.06 -31.36
C ARG A 163 -21.71 -36.34 -32.68
N PHE A 164 -21.11 -35.17 -32.83
CA PHE A 164 -21.09 -34.41 -34.08
C PHE A 164 -19.70 -33.84 -34.35
N LYS A 165 -19.44 -33.54 -35.64
CA LYS A 165 -18.18 -32.95 -36.11
C LYS A 165 -18.43 -31.54 -36.63
N GLY A 166 -17.51 -30.61 -36.36
CA GLY A 166 -17.53 -29.25 -36.88
C GLY A 166 -16.83 -28.26 -35.94
N ASP A 167 -16.85 -26.98 -36.31
CA ASP A 167 -16.40 -25.86 -35.48
C ASP A 167 -17.60 -25.02 -35.09
N TYR A 168 -18.06 -25.18 -33.85
CA TYR A 168 -19.24 -24.50 -33.34
C TYR A 168 -18.88 -23.66 -32.11
N ASN A 169 -19.17 -22.36 -32.15
CA ASN A 169 -18.97 -21.43 -31.02
C ASN A 169 -19.85 -21.78 -29.82
N GLU A 170 -21.02 -22.35 -30.11
CA GLU A 170 -21.97 -22.85 -29.13
C GLU A 170 -22.67 -24.09 -29.69
N VAL A 171 -22.97 -25.03 -28.80
CA VAL A 171 -23.82 -26.19 -29.08
C VAL A 171 -25.05 -26.07 -28.21
N ILE A 172 -26.23 -26.09 -28.83
CA ILE A 172 -27.50 -25.97 -28.13
C ILE A 172 -28.21 -27.31 -28.08
N LEU A 173 -28.05 -28.04 -26.97
CA LEU A 173 -28.74 -29.30 -26.76
C LEU A 173 -30.12 -29.08 -26.15
N THR A 174 -31.14 -29.54 -26.84
CA THR A 174 -32.52 -29.57 -26.37
C THR A 174 -32.89 -31.00 -25.98
N ALA A 175 -33.46 -31.18 -24.78
CA ALA A 175 -34.13 -32.41 -24.38
C ALA A 175 -35.65 -32.22 -24.46
N SER A 176 -36.35 -33.22 -25.00
CA SER A 176 -37.81 -33.23 -25.16
C SER A 176 -38.38 -34.61 -24.85
N LYS A 177 -39.51 -34.64 -24.15
CA LYS A 177 -40.28 -35.85 -23.82
C LYS A 177 -41.76 -35.51 -23.71
N GLU A 178 -42.62 -36.45 -24.08
CA GLU A 178 -44.07 -36.29 -23.92
C GLU A 178 -44.45 -35.96 -22.46
N ALA A 179 -45.38 -35.00 -22.28
CA ALA A 179 -45.83 -34.48 -20.98
C ALA A 179 -44.76 -33.75 -20.12
N TYR A 180 -43.54 -33.59 -20.65
CA TYR A 180 -42.47 -32.80 -20.07
C TYR A 180 -42.30 -31.48 -20.81
N ARG A 181 -41.92 -30.43 -20.08
CA ARG A 181 -41.48 -29.17 -20.65
C ARG A 181 -40.08 -29.33 -21.25
N ASP A 182 -39.93 -28.95 -22.52
CA ASP A 182 -38.64 -28.98 -23.21
C ASP A 182 -37.61 -28.10 -22.47
N THR A 183 -36.37 -28.58 -22.35
CA THR A 183 -35.28 -27.81 -21.73
C THR A 183 -34.08 -27.76 -22.66
N THR A 184 -33.45 -26.60 -22.71
CA THR A 184 -32.31 -26.32 -23.59
C THR A 184 -31.10 -25.96 -22.75
N LEU A 185 -29.98 -26.65 -22.97
CA LEU A 185 -28.67 -26.29 -22.45
C LEU A 185 -27.79 -25.73 -23.56
N ILE A 186 -27.10 -24.62 -23.26
CA ILE A 186 -26.15 -23.99 -24.15
C ILE A 186 -24.74 -24.33 -23.64
N PHE A 187 -23.97 -25.05 -24.46
CA PHE A 187 -22.56 -25.34 -24.22
C PHE A 187 -21.72 -24.43 -25.09
N LEU A 188 -20.98 -23.51 -24.47
CA LEU A 188 -20.00 -22.68 -25.18
C LEU A 188 -18.75 -23.53 -25.45
N SER A 189 -18.21 -23.50 -26.67
CA SER A 189 -16.94 -24.16 -26.93
C SER A 189 -15.80 -23.45 -26.22
N ASN A 190 -14.81 -24.20 -25.76
CA ASN A 190 -13.56 -23.62 -25.26
C ASN A 190 -12.86 -22.94 -26.45
N ILE A 191 -12.97 -21.62 -26.55
CA ILE A 191 -12.14 -20.83 -27.47
C ILE A 191 -10.73 -20.83 -26.88
N ASN A 192 -9.92 -21.82 -27.26
CA ASN A 192 -8.49 -21.80 -27.01
C ASN A 192 -7.88 -20.73 -27.94
N ILE A 193 -7.89 -19.49 -27.48
CA ILE A 193 -7.12 -18.41 -28.11
C ILE A 193 -5.65 -18.79 -27.91
N LYS A 194 -5.01 -19.31 -28.96
CA LYS A 194 -3.55 -19.19 -29.06
C LYS A 194 -3.29 -17.69 -29.21
N PRO A 195 -2.60 -17.03 -28.27
CA PRO A 195 -2.39 -15.60 -28.39
C PRO A 195 -1.47 -15.36 -29.58
N GLU A 196 -2.04 -15.03 -30.74
CA GLU A 196 -1.32 -14.32 -31.78
C GLU A 196 -1.05 -12.91 -31.24
N GLY A 197 0.20 -12.69 -30.81
CA GLY A 197 0.84 -11.37 -30.85
C GLY A 197 0.14 -10.21 -30.15
N TYR A 198 -0.62 -10.43 -29.08
CA TYR A 198 -0.93 -9.33 -28.16
C TYR A 198 0.26 -9.18 -27.20
N GLU A 199 1.21 -8.30 -27.54
CA GLU A 199 2.12 -7.75 -26.54
C GLU A 199 1.31 -6.89 -25.58
N ASP A 200 0.79 -7.54 -24.54
CA ASP A 200 0.38 -6.84 -23.34
C ASP A 200 1.64 -6.21 -22.73
N SER A 201 1.88 -4.94 -23.10
CA SER A 201 2.95 -4.09 -22.53
C SER A 201 2.81 -3.89 -21.01
N THR A 202 1.73 -4.41 -20.39
CA THR A 202 1.55 -4.46 -18.94
C THR A 202 1.73 -5.87 -18.33
N SER A 203 1.96 -6.92 -19.13
CA SER A 203 2.13 -8.30 -18.64
C SER A 203 3.46 -8.60 -17.94
N GLY A 204 4.36 -7.62 -17.85
CA GLY A 204 5.58 -7.70 -17.03
C GLY A 204 5.30 -7.82 -15.52
N ARG A 205 4.05 -7.67 -15.08
CA ARG A 205 3.65 -7.87 -13.68
C ARG A 205 2.38 -8.72 -13.61
N LYS A 206 2.54 -10.05 -13.77
CA LYS A 206 1.67 -11.02 -13.08
C LYS A 206 1.92 -10.90 -11.57
N THR A 207 1.64 -9.75 -10.98
CA THR A 207 1.72 -9.54 -9.54
C THR A 207 0.54 -10.29 -8.95
N ARG A 208 0.74 -11.56 -8.59
CA ARG A 208 -0.19 -12.23 -7.68
C ARG A 208 -0.40 -11.28 -6.50
N ALA A 209 -1.64 -10.89 -6.25
CA ALA A 209 -1.97 -10.00 -5.15
C ALA A 209 -1.54 -10.70 -3.85
N SER A 210 -0.45 -10.23 -3.26
CA SER A 210 0.12 -10.86 -2.06
C SER A 210 -0.86 -10.72 -0.90
N ASN A 211 -1.00 -11.77 -0.08
CA ASN A 211 -1.89 -11.72 1.09
C ASN A 211 -1.18 -11.18 2.34
N LEU A 212 -0.14 -10.36 2.15
CA LEU A 212 0.71 -9.89 3.24
C LEU A 212 -0.05 -8.96 4.18
N VAL A 213 -0.98 -8.16 3.65
CA VAL A 213 -1.83 -7.26 4.43
C VAL A 213 -2.81 -8.06 5.30
N GLU A 214 -3.49 -9.07 4.74
CA GLU A 214 -4.42 -9.91 5.52
C GLU A 214 -3.72 -10.73 6.61
N ASN A 215 -2.41 -10.95 6.48
CA ASN A 215 -1.62 -11.70 7.46
C ASN A 215 -1.17 -10.86 8.65
N LEU A 216 -1.23 -9.52 8.57
CA LEU A 216 -0.96 -8.63 9.70
C LEU A 216 -2.09 -8.72 10.73
N GLY A 217 -1.78 -8.54 12.02
CA GLY A 217 -2.77 -8.58 13.09
C GLY A 217 -3.94 -7.60 12.88
N ILE A 218 -3.64 -6.39 12.42
CA ILE A 218 -4.64 -5.36 12.08
C ILE A 218 -5.46 -5.72 10.82
N GLY A 219 -4.83 -6.34 9.82
CA GLY A 219 -5.52 -6.84 8.64
C GLY A 219 -6.51 -7.96 8.99
N ARG A 220 -6.14 -8.87 9.89
CA ARG A 220 -7.03 -9.93 10.40
C ARG A 220 -8.22 -9.39 11.19
N PHE A 221 -8.06 -8.24 11.85
CA PHE A 221 -9.13 -7.62 12.62
C PHE A 221 -10.16 -6.93 11.73
N PHE A 222 -9.72 -6.20 10.70
CA PHE A 222 -10.61 -5.42 9.83
C PHE A 222 -11.12 -6.17 8.59
N VAL A 223 -10.45 -7.24 8.15
CA VAL A 223 -10.87 -8.02 6.98
C VAL A 223 -11.54 -9.33 7.41
N SER A 224 -12.78 -9.54 6.99
CA SER A 224 -13.55 -10.73 7.34
C SER A 224 -12.98 -12.02 6.73
N SER A 225 -13.21 -13.17 7.39
CA SER A 225 -12.81 -14.49 6.87
C SER A 225 -13.39 -14.76 5.47
N LYS A 226 -14.63 -14.35 5.20
CA LYS A 226 -15.27 -14.52 3.88
C LYS A 226 -14.52 -13.78 2.78
N GLN A 227 -14.10 -12.54 3.03
CA GLN A 227 -13.29 -11.77 2.07
C GLN A 227 -11.90 -12.37 1.89
N ARG A 228 -11.28 -12.87 2.96
CA ARG A 228 -9.98 -13.54 2.88
C ARG A 228 -10.04 -14.81 2.03
N PHE A 229 -11.08 -15.63 2.20
CA PHE A 229 -11.30 -16.80 1.35
C PHE A 229 -11.58 -16.43 -0.11
N GLN A 230 -12.40 -15.40 -0.36
CA GLN A 230 -12.59 -14.88 -1.72
C GLN A 230 -11.26 -14.46 -2.34
N SER A 231 -10.47 -13.66 -1.61
CA SER A 231 -9.15 -13.18 -2.02
C SER A 231 -8.18 -14.30 -2.41
N LEU A 232 -8.22 -15.42 -1.67
CA LEU A 232 -7.45 -16.63 -1.99
C LEU A 232 -7.95 -17.31 -3.27
N ASN A 233 -9.27 -17.46 -3.43
CA ASN A 233 -9.89 -18.18 -4.53
C ASN A 233 -9.67 -17.49 -5.90
N ILE A 234 -9.57 -16.16 -5.92
CA ILE A 234 -9.38 -15.37 -7.15
C ILE A 234 -8.09 -14.52 -7.12
N SER A 235 -7.04 -15.05 -6.51
CA SER A 235 -5.75 -14.36 -6.31
C SER A 235 -5.00 -13.93 -7.59
N GLY A 236 -5.35 -14.51 -8.75
CA GLY A 236 -4.80 -14.15 -10.06
C GLY A 236 -5.59 -13.10 -10.84
N PHE A 237 -6.74 -12.66 -10.32
CA PHE A 237 -7.61 -11.70 -10.98
C PHE A 237 -7.43 -10.31 -10.35
N LEU A 238 -7.00 -9.34 -11.17
CA LEU A 238 -6.97 -7.92 -10.83
C LEU A 238 -7.69 -7.16 -11.93
N ALA A 239 -8.59 -6.26 -11.56
CA ALA A 239 -9.33 -5.41 -12.49
C ALA A 239 -9.20 -3.94 -12.09
N ASN A 240 -9.18 -3.06 -13.08
CA ASN A 240 -9.12 -1.62 -12.86
C ASN A 240 -10.53 -1.04 -12.81
N ASN A 241 -10.78 -0.12 -11.88
CA ASN A 241 -12.03 0.63 -11.83
C ASN A 241 -11.76 2.13 -11.64
N PRO A 242 -12.50 3.03 -12.31
CA PRO A 242 -12.33 4.47 -12.11
C PRO A 242 -12.63 4.93 -10.67
N PHE A 243 -13.63 4.35 -10.00
CA PHE A 243 -14.12 4.87 -8.72
C PHE A 243 -14.58 3.78 -7.74
N GLN A 244 -14.24 3.95 -6.46
CA GLN A 244 -14.77 3.17 -5.34
C GLN A 244 -15.30 4.09 -4.23
N ALA A 245 -16.43 3.70 -3.66
CA ALA A 245 -16.88 4.20 -2.37
C ALA A 245 -17.03 3.04 -1.38
N SER A 246 -16.56 3.20 -0.15
CA SER A 246 -16.72 2.20 0.91
C SER A 246 -17.11 2.82 2.24
N LEU A 247 -17.91 2.09 3.04
CA LEU A 247 -18.11 2.40 4.45
C LEU A 247 -17.06 1.69 5.29
N THR A 248 -17.01 0.36 5.17
CA THR A 248 -16.05 -0.53 5.82
C THR A 248 -15.59 -1.60 4.84
N PRO A 249 -14.51 -2.35 5.13
CA PRO A 249 -14.16 -3.53 4.36
C PRO A 249 -15.38 -4.46 4.20
N GLY A 250 -15.72 -4.80 2.96
CA GLY A 250 -16.83 -5.69 2.61
C GLY A 250 -18.16 -4.97 2.34
N LEU A 251 -18.31 -3.74 2.80
CA LEU A 251 -19.44 -2.85 2.48
C LEU A 251 -18.95 -1.69 1.60
N SER A 252 -18.70 -2.01 0.33
CA SER A 252 -18.23 -1.07 -0.69
C SER A 252 -19.01 -1.26 -2.00
N SER A 253 -18.83 -0.33 -2.94
CA SER A 253 -19.34 -0.42 -4.32
C SER A 253 -18.91 -1.70 -5.05
N HIS A 254 -17.85 -2.36 -4.57
CA HIS A 254 -17.32 -3.62 -5.13
C HIS A 254 -17.53 -4.83 -4.20
N GLY A 255 -18.14 -4.64 -3.03
CA GLY A 255 -18.45 -5.69 -2.06
C GLY A 255 -17.24 -6.58 -1.74
N MET A 256 -17.40 -7.90 -1.95
CA MET A 256 -16.34 -8.88 -1.69
C MET A 256 -15.20 -8.86 -2.71
N MET A 257 -15.39 -8.23 -3.87
CA MET A 257 -14.39 -8.17 -4.93
C MET A 257 -13.41 -7.00 -4.74
N SER A 258 -13.60 -6.14 -3.74
CA SER A 258 -12.76 -4.95 -3.55
C SER A 258 -11.27 -5.31 -3.47
N SER A 259 -10.93 -6.47 -2.90
CA SER A 259 -9.55 -7.01 -2.83
C SER A 259 -8.90 -7.37 -4.18
N GLN A 260 -9.65 -7.29 -5.28
CA GLN A 260 -9.20 -7.51 -6.66
C GLN A 260 -9.28 -6.25 -7.52
N ILE A 261 -9.76 -5.14 -6.96
CA ILE A 261 -9.96 -3.91 -7.71
C ILE A 261 -8.84 -2.92 -7.41
N VAL A 262 -8.19 -2.46 -8.48
CA VAL A 262 -7.26 -1.32 -8.47
C VAL A 262 -8.04 -0.08 -8.88
N ASN A 263 -8.10 0.91 -7.98
CA ASN A 263 -8.92 2.11 -8.19
C ASN A 263 -8.10 3.29 -8.71
N LYS A 264 -8.73 4.20 -9.46
CA LYS A 264 -8.17 5.53 -9.73
C LYS A 264 -8.60 6.56 -8.69
N ALA A 265 -9.82 6.46 -8.19
CA ALA A 265 -10.34 7.26 -7.09
C ALA A 265 -11.02 6.35 -6.06
N SER A 266 -10.70 6.50 -4.79
CA SER A 266 -11.26 5.69 -3.70
C SER A 266 -11.62 6.58 -2.52
N TYR A 267 -12.90 6.57 -2.13
CA TYR A 267 -13.40 7.29 -0.96
C TYR A 267 -13.93 6.30 0.07
N ASN A 268 -13.28 6.23 1.22
CA ASN A 268 -13.58 5.26 2.27
C ASN A 268 -14.04 6.01 3.53
N LEU A 269 -15.35 6.03 3.81
CA LEU A 269 -15.92 6.85 4.89
C LEU A 269 -15.38 6.46 6.27
N LEU A 270 -15.30 5.16 6.59
CA LEU A 270 -14.57 4.68 7.77
C LEU A 270 -13.30 3.97 7.34
N GLY A 271 -13.40 2.95 6.48
CA GLY A 271 -12.24 2.17 6.11
C GLY A 271 -12.34 1.44 4.78
N GLY A 272 -11.26 1.51 4.00
CA GLY A 272 -11.14 0.86 2.71
C GLY A 272 -10.29 -0.40 2.73
N TYR A 273 -10.64 -1.36 1.89
CA TYR A 273 -9.80 -2.51 1.60
C TYR A 273 -9.85 -2.83 0.11
N SER A 274 -8.75 -2.60 -0.61
CA SER A 274 -8.67 -2.69 -2.06
C SER A 274 -7.46 -3.50 -2.54
N ALA A 275 -7.40 -3.81 -3.84
CA ALA A 275 -6.19 -4.42 -4.40
C ALA A 275 -5.04 -3.41 -4.47
N GLY A 276 -5.31 -2.16 -4.84
CA GLY A 276 -4.30 -1.12 -5.06
C GLY A 276 -4.89 0.19 -5.55
N LEU A 277 -4.01 1.17 -5.73
CA LEU A 277 -4.39 2.52 -6.13
C LEU A 277 -3.49 3.04 -7.25
N ASN A 278 -4.10 3.63 -8.27
CA ASN A 278 -3.42 4.39 -9.32
C ASN A 278 -4.08 5.77 -9.48
N GLY A 279 -4.05 6.58 -8.41
CA GLY A 279 -4.65 7.91 -8.35
C GLY A 279 -4.82 8.40 -6.92
N ILE A 280 -6.04 8.72 -6.49
CA ILE A 280 -6.30 9.36 -5.19
C ILE A 280 -7.15 8.47 -4.28
N GLU A 281 -6.70 8.28 -3.05
CA GLU A 281 -7.48 7.59 -2.02
C GLU A 281 -7.57 8.42 -0.75
N MET A 282 -8.80 8.53 -0.23
CA MET A 282 -9.12 9.22 1.01
C MET A 282 -9.89 8.29 1.93
N GLY A 283 -9.35 8.04 3.12
CA GLY A 283 -9.96 7.23 4.17
C GLY A 283 -10.27 8.04 5.42
N GLY A 284 -11.49 7.93 5.94
CA GLY A 284 -11.87 8.59 7.19
C GLY A 284 -11.03 8.08 8.37
N LEU A 285 -10.92 6.76 8.53
CA LEU A 285 -10.03 6.14 9.52
C LEU A 285 -8.85 5.44 8.87
N PHE A 286 -9.07 4.59 7.86
CA PHE A 286 -7.96 3.83 7.29
C PHE A 286 -8.11 3.42 5.83
N ASN A 287 -6.97 3.16 5.20
CA ASN A 287 -6.89 2.48 3.90
C ASN A 287 -5.97 1.27 3.98
N MET A 288 -6.33 0.19 3.29
CA MET A 288 -5.55 -1.04 3.20
C MET A 288 -5.50 -1.53 1.75
N ASP A 289 -4.30 -1.57 1.16
CA ASP A 289 -4.09 -2.01 -0.22
C ASP A 289 -3.15 -3.19 -0.27
N LYS A 290 -3.53 -4.22 -1.02
CA LYS A 290 -2.72 -5.44 -1.15
C LYS A 290 -1.45 -5.24 -1.97
N THR A 291 -1.51 -4.36 -2.96
CA THR A 291 -0.48 -4.14 -3.98
C THR A 291 0.04 -2.71 -3.93
N ASP A 292 0.33 -2.11 -5.07
CA ASP A 292 1.01 -0.82 -5.17
C ASP A 292 0.00 0.34 -5.05
N VAL A 293 0.49 1.46 -4.52
CA VAL A 293 -0.22 2.73 -4.44
C VAL A 293 0.58 3.78 -5.20
N ARG A 294 -0.08 4.48 -6.11
CA ARG A 294 0.51 5.59 -6.88
C ARG A 294 -0.27 6.87 -6.71
N PHE A 295 0.46 7.99 -6.67
CA PHE A 295 0.03 9.38 -6.56
C PHE A 295 -0.32 9.86 -5.15
N LEU A 296 -1.53 9.62 -4.62
CA LEU A 296 -1.94 10.19 -3.33
C LEU A 296 -2.81 9.25 -2.50
N GLN A 297 -2.40 9.00 -1.25
CA GLN A 297 -3.18 8.24 -0.28
C GLN A 297 -3.22 8.97 1.08
N ILE A 298 -4.42 9.19 1.61
CA ILE A 298 -4.64 9.90 2.87
C ILE A 298 -5.59 9.10 3.78
N ALA A 299 -5.26 8.97 5.06
CA ALA A 299 -6.14 8.36 6.07
C ALA A 299 -6.15 9.15 7.39
N GLY A 300 -7.27 9.15 8.11
CA GLY A 300 -7.34 9.77 9.44
C GLY A 300 -6.49 9.07 10.50
N LEU A 301 -6.38 7.74 10.48
CA LEU A 301 -5.57 6.96 11.42
C LEU A 301 -4.41 6.25 10.74
N PHE A 302 -4.66 5.37 9.76
CA PHE A 302 -3.58 4.59 9.17
C PHE A 302 -3.73 4.21 7.70
N ASN A 303 -2.60 4.08 7.01
CA ASN A 303 -2.50 3.45 5.69
C ASN A 303 -1.61 2.21 5.77
N ILE A 304 -2.05 1.10 5.17
CA ILE A 304 -1.26 -0.12 5.05
C ILE A 304 -1.19 -0.53 3.58
N VAL A 305 0.02 -0.65 3.05
CA VAL A 305 0.26 -1.02 1.66
C VAL A 305 1.15 -2.26 1.61
N GLY A 306 0.64 -3.32 0.99
CA GLY A 306 1.34 -4.59 0.81
C GLY A 306 2.43 -4.54 -0.26
N GLY A 307 2.24 -3.71 -1.28
CA GLY A 307 3.23 -3.42 -2.32
C GLY A 307 4.07 -2.19 -2.01
N SER A 308 4.39 -1.44 -3.06
CA SER A 308 5.20 -0.22 -3.00
C SER A 308 4.35 1.04 -3.13
N VAL A 309 4.85 2.15 -2.58
CA VAL A 309 4.21 3.47 -2.68
C VAL A 309 5.06 4.40 -3.54
N GLN A 310 4.43 5.03 -4.52
CA GLN A 310 5.03 6.09 -5.32
C GLN A 310 4.16 7.36 -5.26
N GLY A 311 4.69 8.48 -4.76
CA GLY A 311 3.93 9.74 -4.66
C GLY A 311 3.84 10.30 -3.23
N ILE A 312 2.63 10.41 -2.67
CA ILE A 312 2.38 10.97 -1.33
C ILE A 312 1.50 10.02 -0.51
N GLN A 313 1.92 9.71 0.72
CA GLN A 313 1.14 8.92 1.67
C GLN A 313 1.08 9.62 3.04
N MET A 314 -0.14 9.91 3.52
CA MET A 314 -0.35 10.65 4.76
C MET A 314 -1.34 9.94 5.69
N ALA A 315 -0.99 9.82 6.96
CA ALA A 315 -1.88 9.28 7.98
C ALA A 315 -1.81 10.08 9.28
N GLY A 316 -2.94 10.26 9.95
CA GLY A 316 -2.97 10.93 11.26
C GLY A 316 -2.23 10.17 12.37
N ALA A 317 -1.98 8.86 12.20
CA ALA A 317 -1.14 8.08 13.12
C ALA A 317 -0.06 7.26 12.40
N VAL A 318 -0.42 6.24 11.62
CA VAL A 318 0.53 5.22 11.16
C VAL A 318 0.49 5.03 9.63
N ASN A 319 1.65 5.09 8.99
CA ASN A 319 1.80 4.52 7.64
C ASN A 319 2.68 3.28 7.70
N SER A 320 2.27 2.20 7.03
CA SER A 320 3.04 0.96 6.94
C SER A 320 3.10 0.45 5.50
N VAL A 321 4.30 0.32 4.96
CA VAL A 321 4.55 -0.18 3.61
C VAL A 321 5.44 -1.42 3.68
N ILE A 322 4.98 -2.52 3.08
CA ILE A 322 5.73 -3.77 3.08
C ILE A 322 6.77 -3.80 1.94
N GLY A 323 6.44 -3.23 0.78
CA GLY A 323 7.36 -3.06 -0.33
C GLY A 323 8.27 -1.85 -0.15
N ASN A 324 8.55 -1.17 -1.26
CA ASN A 324 9.43 -0.01 -1.31
C ASN A 324 8.66 1.30 -1.28
N ILE A 325 9.34 2.40 -0.97
CA ILE A 325 8.81 3.75 -1.08
C ILE A 325 9.69 4.56 -2.03
N ASP A 326 9.05 5.27 -2.96
CA ASP A 326 9.58 6.38 -3.75
C ASP A 326 8.59 7.55 -3.60
N ALA A 327 8.58 8.16 -2.41
CA ALA A 327 7.45 8.99 -1.99
C ALA A 327 7.78 9.97 -0.84
N MET A 328 6.85 10.89 -0.63
CA MET A 328 6.69 11.64 0.61
C MET A 328 5.74 10.87 1.55
N GLN A 329 6.23 10.42 2.70
CA GLN A 329 5.46 9.68 3.70
C GLN A 329 5.38 10.45 5.02
N ILE A 330 4.17 10.82 5.43
CA ILE A 330 3.91 11.65 6.63
C ILE A 330 2.96 10.93 7.58
N GLY A 331 3.41 10.64 8.80
CA GLY A 331 2.62 9.97 9.83
C GLY A 331 2.56 10.78 11.11
N GLY A 332 1.39 10.96 11.72
CA GLY A 332 1.31 11.69 12.99
C GLY A 332 2.07 11.01 14.14
N LEU A 333 2.20 9.68 14.13
CA LEU A 333 2.98 8.91 15.11
C LEU A 333 4.17 8.21 14.47
N SER A 334 3.93 7.34 13.47
CA SER A 334 5.00 6.52 12.92
C SER A 334 4.87 6.15 11.46
N ASN A 335 6.00 6.05 10.79
CA ASN A 335 6.11 5.43 9.47
C ASN A 335 6.96 4.16 9.53
N HIS A 336 6.51 3.10 8.89
CA HIS A 336 7.20 1.81 8.81
C HIS A 336 7.35 1.35 7.37
N VAL A 337 8.57 1.03 6.95
CA VAL A 337 8.88 0.48 5.63
C VAL A 337 9.71 -0.78 5.79
N ARG A 338 9.25 -1.90 5.23
CA ARG A 338 10.02 -3.15 5.24
C ARG A 338 11.03 -3.26 4.09
N GLY A 339 10.73 -2.69 2.92
CA GLY A 339 11.65 -2.58 1.81
C GLY A 339 12.61 -1.38 1.94
N ASN A 340 12.99 -0.83 0.78
CA ASN A 340 13.81 0.36 0.66
C ASN A 340 12.92 1.62 0.63
N ALA A 341 13.47 2.75 1.02
CA ALA A 341 12.80 4.04 0.94
C ALA A 341 13.71 5.06 0.22
N ASP A 342 13.16 5.72 -0.80
CA ASP A 342 13.73 6.88 -1.47
C ASP A 342 12.73 8.04 -1.32
N GLY A 343 13.22 9.21 -0.92
CA GLY A 343 12.40 10.40 -0.72
C GLY A 343 12.35 10.93 0.72
N LEU A 344 11.16 11.32 1.17
CA LEU A 344 10.95 12.05 2.42
C LEU A 344 10.09 11.24 3.39
N GLN A 345 10.57 11.03 4.62
CA GLN A 345 9.79 10.43 5.71
C GLN A 345 9.73 11.34 6.93
N MET A 346 8.51 11.73 7.33
CA MET A 346 8.28 12.57 8.51
C MET A 346 7.28 11.89 9.46
N ALA A 347 7.67 11.77 10.73
CA ALA A 347 6.81 11.21 11.75
C ALA A 347 6.80 12.06 13.03
N GLY A 348 5.66 12.15 13.71
CA GLY A 348 5.62 12.81 15.02
C GLY A 348 6.46 12.11 16.08
N ALA A 349 6.65 10.78 15.98
CA ALA A 349 7.48 10.03 16.93
C ALA A 349 8.56 9.18 16.27
N ILE A 350 8.23 8.28 15.34
CA ILE A 350 9.17 7.22 14.89
C ILE A 350 9.14 6.98 13.38
N ASN A 351 10.30 6.96 12.71
CA ASN A 351 10.44 6.36 11.38
C ASN A 351 11.32 5.10 11.43
N ILE A 352 10.88 4.03 10.77
CA ILE A 352 11.64 2.78 10.65
C ILE A 352 11.67 2.32 9.19
N VAL A 353 12.88 2.13 8.65
CA VAL A 353 13.13 1.49 7.35
C VAL A 353 14.01 0.24 7.57
N LYS A 354 13.52 -0.94 7.18
CA LYS A 354 14.30 -2.19 7.31
C LYS A 354 15.27 -2.41 6.16
N GLY A 355 15.04 -1.82 4.99
CA GLY A 355 15.97 -1.80 3.88
C GLY A 355 16.97 -0.65 3.97
N GLU A 356 17.26 -0.07 2.81
CA GLU A 356 18.08 1.13 2.64
C GLU A 356 17.19 2.37 2.58
N MET A 357 17.74 3.51 3.02
CA MET A 357 17.06 4.81 2.96
C MET A 357 17.95 5.82 2.24
N SER A 358 17.41 6.45 1.19
CA SER A 358 17.98 7.60 0.49
C SER A 358 17.05 8.81 0.63
N GLY A 359 17.55 9.96 1.06
CA GLY A 359 16.78 11.20 1.16
C GLY A 359 16.70 11.77 2.58
N PHE A 360 15.53 12.29 2.95
CA PHE A 360 15.30 13.01 4.20
C PHE A 360 14.42 12.20 5.16
N GLN A 361 14.86 12.02 6.40
CA GLN A 361 14.11 11.30 7.43
C GLN A 361 14.10 12.09 8.74
N ALA A 362 12.92 12.52 9.20
CA ALA A 362 12.75 13.29 10.42
C ALA A 362 11.67 12.72 11.33
N ALA A 363 11.99 12.59 12.62
CA ALA A 363 11.05 12.10 13.62
C ALA A 363 11.15 12.88 14.93
N GLY A 364 10.04 13.03 15.65
CA GLY A 364 10.08 13.68 16.97
C GLY A 364 10.95 12.93 17.98
N LEU A 365 11.02 11.60 17.94
CA LEU A 365 11.83 10.82 18.89
C LEU A 365 12.98 10.07 18.22
N TYR A 366 12.67 9.23 17.23
CA TYR A 366 13.61 8.20 16.80
C TYR A 366 13.51 7.84 15.32
N ASN A 367 14.65 7.79 14.64
CA ASN A 367 14.77 7.27 13.28
C ASN A 367 15.67 6.03 13.22
N ARG A 368 15.24 5.00 12.50
CA ARG A 368 16.03 3.78 12.27
C ARG A 368 16.05 3.35 10.82
N VAL A 369 17.25 3.13 10.31
CA VAL A 369 17.50 2.47 9.03
C VAL A 369 18.36 1.24 9.30
N ARG A 370 17.86 0.04 9.01
CA ARG A 370 18.58 -1.20 9.38
C ARG A 370 19.79 -1.47 8.49
N LYS A 371 19.79 -1.02 7.24
CA LYS A 371 20.93 -1.13 6.32
C LYS A 371 21.64 0.24 6.17
N ASN A 372 21.84 0.69 4.93
CA ASN A 372 22.56 1.92 4.60
C ASN A 372 21.61 3.12 4.59
N PHE A 373 22.10 4.25 5.10
CA PHE A 373 21.43 5.54 5.06
C PHE A 373 22.24 6.54 4.24
N LYS A 374 21.59 7.25 3.31
CA LYS A 374 22.18 8.31 2.51
C LYS A 374 21.29 9.55 2.55
N GLY A 375 21.78 10.67 3.10
CA GLY A 375 21.05 11.94 3.11
C GLY A 375 21.06 12.63 4.48
N LEU A 376 19.90 13.12 4.94
CA LEU A 376 19.76 13.87 6.20
C LEU A 376 18.76 13.20 7.16
N GLN A 377 19.24 12.80 8.34
CA GLN A 377 18.45 12.14 9.39
C GLN A 377 18.37 13.04 10.63
N ILE A 378 17.16 13.39 11.10
CA ILE A 378 16.96 14.31 12.23
C ILE A 378 15.98 13.72 13.25
N ALA A 379 16.37 13.65 14.52
CA ALA A 379 15.49 13.23 15.60
C ALA A 379 15.75 14.00 16.90
N ALA A 380 14.75 14.17 17.78
CA ALA A 380 15.04 14.80 19.07
C ALA A 380 15.88 13.90 19.98
N LEU A 381 15.65 12.57 19.98
CA LEU A 381 16.42 11.65 20.82
C LEU A 381 17.51 10.95 20.03
N ALA A 382 17.17 10.26 18.94
CA ALA A 382 18.15 9.39 18.30
C ALA A 382 17.97 9.04 16.84
N ASN A 383 19.11 8.89 16.15
CA ASN A 383 19.19 8.34 14.80
C ASN A 383 20.08 7.10 14.77
N MET A 384 19.65 6.06 14.05
CA MET A 384 20.42 4.83 13.88
C MET A 384 20.47 4.37 12.42
N ALA A 385 21.68 4.07 11.95
CA ALA A 385 21.94 3.38 10.70
C ALA A 385 22.72 2.07 10.99
N GLY A 386 22.13 0.90 10.69
CA GLY A 386 22.78 -0.38 10.96
C GLY A 386 23.98 -0.69 10.05
N GLY A 387 24.10 0.02 8.92
CA GLY A 387 25.20 -0.08 7.96
C GLY A 387 25.97 1.23 7.83
N THR A 388 26.22 1.64 6.59
CA THR A 388 26.93 2.89 6.30
C THR A 388 25.97 4.07 6.35
N MET A 389 26.33 5.09 7.13
CA MET A 389 25.73 6.42 7.08
C MET A 389 26.56 7.31 6.14
N THR A 390 25.92 7.86 5.12
CA THR A 390 26.50 8.88 4.22
C THR A 390 25.65 10.14 4.28
N GLY A 391 26.23 11.28 4.63
CA GLY A 391 25.49 12.55 4.79
C GLY A 391 25.48 13.06 6.22
N ILE A 392 24.32 13.41 6.77
CA ILE A 392 24.22 14.11 8.07
C ILE A 392 23.21 13.39 8.98
N GLN A 393 23.60 13.15 10.24
CA GLN A 393 22.71 12.70 11.31
C GLN A 393 22.72 13.71 12.47
N ILE A 394 21.56 14.21 12.86
CA ILE A 394 21.39 15.17 13.96
C ILE A 394 20.41 14.61 14.98
N ALA A 395 20.89 14.38 16.20
CA ALA A 395 20.09 13.88 17.31
C ALA A 395 20.38 14.67 18.59
N GLY A 396 19.36 14.92 19.42
CA GLY A 396 19.59 15.58 20.70
C GLY A 396 20.39 14.72 21.68
N LEU A 397 20.19 13.39 21.71
CA LEU A 397 20.93 12.50 22.61
C LEU A 397 22.00 11.69 21.89
N PHE A 398 21.61 10.80 20.97
CA PHE A 398 22.58 9.87 20.39
C PHE A 398 22.43 9.62 18.89
N ASN A 399 23.56 9.52 18.19
CA ASN A 399 23.63 9.00 16.83
C ASN A 399 24.44 7.71 16.81
N HIS A 400 24.00 6.74 16.02
CA HIS A 400 24.74 5.49 15.81
C HIS A 400 24.78 5.11 14.32
N ALA A 401 25.97 4.76 13.85
CA ALA A 401 26.16 4.15 12.53
C ALA A 401 27.30 3.14 12.56
N LYS A 402 27.26 2.08 11.75
CA LYS A 402 28.42 1.18 11.65
C LYS A 402 29.61 1.91 11.03
N THR A 403 29.39 2.54 9.88
CA THR A 403 30.42 3.33 9.18
C THR A 403 29.89 4.73 8.95
N VAL A 404 30.66 5.76 9.31
CA VAL A 404 30.29 7.17 9.09
C VAL A 404 31.09 7.79 7.95
N LYS A 405 30.37 8.28 6.94
CA LYS A 405 30.87 9.05 5.80
C LYS A 405 30.12 10.39 5.71
N GLY A 406 30.37 11.28 6.67
CA GLY A 406 29.67 12.55 6.74
C GLY A 406 29.76 13.18 8.12
N LEU A 407 28.66 13.76 8.62
CA LEU A 407 28.59 14.44 9.91
C LEU A 407 27.60 13.74 10.86
N GLN A 408 28.02 13.53 12.10
CA GLN A 408 27.12 13.22 13.22
C GLN A 408 27.14 14.36 14.23
N LEU A 409 25.97 14.84 14.63
CA LEU A 409 25.79 15.87 15.65
C LEU A 409 24.82 15.38 16.72
N GLY A 410 25.29 15.24 17.95
CA GLY A 410 24.49 14.83 19.11
C GLY A 410 25.35 14.65 20.34
N LEU A 411 24.76 14.56 21.54
CA LEU A 411 25.56 14.46 22.77
C LEU A 411 26.50 13.24 22.76
N VAL A 412 26.04 12.11 22.22
CA VAL A 412 26.84 10.89 22.06
C VAL A 412 26.78 10.39 20.62
N ASN A 413 27.93 10.31 19.96
CA ASN A 413 28.04 9.74 18.60
C ASN A 413 28.82 8.44 18.66
N VAL A 414 28.27 7.36 18.09
CA VAL A 414 28.88 6.02 18.14
C VAL A 414 29.06 5.47 16.73
N ALA A 415 30.27 4.99 16.41
CA ALA A 415 30.50 4.24 15.18
C ALA A 415 31.59 3.17 15.28
N ASP A 416 31.50 2.15 14.42
CA ASP A 416 32.61 1.19 14.25
C ASP A 416 33.76 1.84 13.50
N SER A 417 33.53 2.71 12.53
CA SER A 417 34.60 3.50 11.89
C SER A 417 34.03 4.80 11.32
N SER A 418 34.88 5.83 11.23
CA SER A 418 34.47 7.12 10.67
C SER A 418 35.55 7.71 9.79
N SER A 419 35.21 8.06 8.55
CA SER A 419 36.04 8.93 7.72
C SER A 419 35.57 10.39 7.74
N GLY A 420 34.46 10.65 8.44
CA GLY A 420 33.78 11.94 8.57
C GLY A 420 34.04 12.64 9.90
N TYR A 421 33.10 13.48 10.32
CA TYR A 421 33.16 14.32 11.50
C TYR A 421 32.07 13.91 12.50
N SER A 422 32.40 13.94 13.79
CA SER A 422 31.45 13.68 14.88
C SER A 422 31.61 14.79 15.90
N ILE A 423 30.51 15.47 16.23
CA ILE A 423 30.47 16.57 17.18
C ILE A 423 29.47 16.20 18.27
N GLY A 424 29.97 16.10 19.50
CA GLY A 424 29.21 15.67 20.66
C GLY A 424 30.04 15.77 21.93
N LEU A 425 29.43 15.57 23.08
CA LEU A 425 30.17 15.45 24.34
C LEU A 425 31.10 14.24 24.27
N LEU A 426 30.62 13.13 23.70
CA LEU A 426 31.38 11.90 23.52
C LEU A 426 31.26 11.38 22.09
N ASN A 427 32.39 11.11 21.45
CA ASN A 427 32.45 10.52 20.11
C ASN A 427 33.20 9.19 20.14
N LEU A 428 32.44 8.09 20.25
CA LEU A 428 32.96 6.74 20.43
C LEU A 428 33.14 6.05 19.07
N ILE A 429 34.33 6.20 18.49
CA ILE A 429 34.71 5.58 17.21
C ILE A 429 35.62 4.39 17.46
N LYS A 430 35.15 3.15 17.27
CA LYS A 430 35.91 1.92 17.60
C LYS A 430 37.13 1.66 16.70
N LYS A 431 36.93 1.98 15.42
CA LYS A 431 37.85 2.09 14.27
C LYS A 431 39.06 2.95 14.58
N ASN A 432 39.69 3.51 13.58
CA ASN A 432 40.48 4.75 13.58
C ASN A 432 40.03 5.95 14.49
N GLY A 433 39.60 5.71 15.72
CA GLY A 433 39.14 6.70 16.68
C GLY A 433 40.30 7.33 17.43
N TYR A 434 40.08 8.58 17.82
CA TYR A 434 40.96 9.34 18.67
C TYR A 434 40.41 9.28 20.09
N HIS A 435 40.95 8.39 20.92
CA HIS A 435 40.62 8.26 22.34
C HIS A 435 41.88 8.51 23.13
N LYS A 436 42.01 9.67 23.76
CA LYS A 436 43.22 10.02 24.52
C LYS A 436 42.85 10.66 25.85
N LEU A 437 43.59 10.29 26.89
CA LEU A 437 43.55 10.96 28.19
C LEU A 437 44.76 11.88 28.30
N SER A 438 44.57 13.13 28.70
CA SER A 438 45.63 14.12 28.83
C SER A 438 45.72 14.60 30.27
N LEU A 439 46.92 14.55 30.83
CA LEU A 439 47.27 15.19 32.09
C LEU A 439 48.20 16.35 31.77
N SER A 440 47.79 17.59 32.03
CA SER A 440 48.57 18.77 31.65
C SER A 440 48.59 19.85 32.72
N SER A 441 49.64 20.66 32.66
CA SER A 441 49.82 21.88 33.42
C SER A 441 49.91 23.06 32.45
N ASN A 442 49.43 24.21 32.88
CA ASN A 442 49.50 25.44 32.10
C ASN A 442 49.73 26.65 33.02
N GLU A 443 49.83 27.83 32.42
CA GLU A 443 50.14 29.08 33.12
C GLU A 443 49.11 29.49 34.20
N LEU A 444 47.89 28.94 34.13
CA LEU A 444 46.79 29.26 35.05
C LEU A 444 46.49 28.14 36.05
N ILE A 445 46.51 26.90 35.58
CA ILE A 445 46.04 25.72 36.32
C ILE A 445 47.13 24.64 36.26
N ASN A 446 47.63 24.24 37.42
CA ASN A 446 48.74 23.29 37.51
C ASN A 446 48.35 21.83 37.19
N SER A 447 47.07 21.46 37.34
CA SER A 447 46.59 20.10 37.13
C SER A 447 45.31 20.10 36.32
N ASN A 448 45.41 19.66 35.06
CA ASN A 448 44.28 19.54 34.13
C ASN A 448 44.17 18.08 33.68
N LEU A 449 42.96 17.56 33.71
CA LEU A 449 42.57 16.27 33.16
C LEU A 449 41.67 16.52 31.96
N SER A 450 42.04 15.98 30.79
CA SER A 450 41.20 16.08 29.60
C SER A 450 40.96 14.73 28.95
N ILE A 451 39.70 14.46 28.63
CA ILE A 451 39.26 13.31 27.83
C ILE A 451 39.02 13.80 26.41
N LYS A 452 39.70 13.19 25.44
CA LYS A 452 39.62 13.54 24.02
C LYS A 452 39.01 12.39 23.24
N THR A 453 37.88 12.61 22.57
CA THR A 453 37.13 11.56 21.83
C THR A 453 36.74 12.01 20.41
N GLY A 454 36.90 11.14 19.42
CA GLY A 454 36.46 11.41 18.03
C GLY A 454 37.37 10.77 17.00
N THR A 455 37.88 11.58 16.07
CA THR A 455 38.85 11.16 15.04
C THR A 455 40.02 12.14 15.01
N GLN A 456 41.13 11.79 14.35
CA GLN A 456 42.27 12.72 14.18
C GLN A 456 41.87 14.00 13.44
N LYS A 457 40.89 13.92 12.52
CA LYS A 457 40.38 15.07 11.77
C LYS A 457 39.65 16.06 12.67
N LEU A 458 38.89 15.55 13.65
CA LEU A 458 38.16 16.34 14.62
C LEU A 458 37.85 15.46 15.85
N TYR A 459 38.27 15.92 17.02
CA TYR A 459 37.92 15.33 18.30
C TYR A 459 37.33 16.38 19.24
N THR A 460 36.44 15.94 20.12
CA THR A 460 35.95 16.73 21.24
C THR A 460 36.92 16.60 22.41
N ILE A 461 37.06 17.68 23.18
CA ILE A 461 37.83 17.74 24.43
C ILE A 461 36.84 18.03 25.57
N LEU A 462 36.77 17.15 26.57
CA LEU A 462 36.18 17.46 27.87
C LEU A 462 37.32 17.66 28.85
N THR A 463 37.38 18.83 29.49
CA THR A 463 38.48 19.17 30.40
C THR A 463 37.97 19.58 31.77
N ALA A 464 38.67 19.14 32.81
CA ALA A 464 38.49 19.57 34.18
C ALA A 464 39.86 19.87 34.77
N GLY A 465 40.01 21.00 35.44
CA GLY A 465 41.29 21.44 35.99
C GLY A 465 41.15 22.02 37.40
N GLN A 466 42.17 21.84 38.21
CA GLN A 466 42.29 22.43 39.53
C GLN A 466 43.72 22.90 39.77
N ASN A 467 43.86 24.10 40.34
CA ASN A 467 45.15 24.57 40.84
C ASN A 467 45.30 24.13 42.30
N PHE A 468 46.12 23.11 42.54
CA PHE A 468 46.43 22.66 43.89
C PHE A 468 47.43 23.63 44.54
N SER A 469 46.91 24.52 45.39
CA SER A 469 47.66 25.50 46.20
C SER A 469 46.90 25.74 47.50
N ASP A 470 47.61 26.08 48.57
CA ASP A 470 47.00 26.40 49.87
C ASP A 470 46.29 27.76 49.87
N HIS A 471 46.69 28.67 48.98
CA HIS A 471 46.23 30.06 48.98
C HIS A 471 45.64 30.56 47.64
N ASP A 472 45.90 29.86 46.52
CA ASP A 472 45.52 30.29 45.17
C ASP A 472 44.72 29.23 44.40
N LYS A 473 43.69 28.66 45.03
CA LYS A 473 42.83 27.67 44.38
C LYS A 473 42.09 28.30 43.18
N ILE A 474 42.00 27.54 42.11
CA ILE A 474 41.18 27.79 40.92
C ILE A 474 40.66 26.45 40.45
N GLU A 475 39.40 26.41 40.04
CA GLU A 475 38.79 25.24 39.39
C GLU A 475 38.30 25.62 38.00
N ALA A 476 38.38 24.71 37.04
CA ALA A 476 37.85 24.92 35.71
C ALA A 476 37.20 23.66 35.15
N ILE A 477 36.12 23.84 34.39
CA ILE A 477 35.52 22.79 33.56
C ILE A 477 35.30 23.35 32.15
N GLY A 478 35.45 22.54 31.12
CA GLY A 478 35.34 23.04 29.76
C GLY A 478 35.08 22.01 28.70
N PHE A 479 34.68 22.53 27.55
CA PHE A 479 34.43 21.79 26.32
C PHE A 479 35.27 22.40 25.20
N GLY A 480 35.78 21.56 24.31
CA GLY A 480 36.60 22.01 23.21
C GLY A 480 36.55 21.11 22.00
N LEU A 481 37.18 21.59 20.93
CA LEU A 481 37.39 20.87 19.69
C LEU A 481 38.88 20.89 19.38
N GLY A 482 39.38 19.81 18.78
CA GLY A 482 40.76 19.77 18.33
C GLY A 482 40.95 18.98 17.05
N HIS A 483 42.08 19.25 16.42
CA HIS A 483 42.57 18.61 15.21
C HIS A 483 43.99 18.11 15.46
N GLU A 484 44.33 16.91 14.95
CA GLU A 484 45.69 16.37 14.97
C GLU A 484 46.21 16.25 13.53
N ALA A 485 47.26 17.01 13.24
CA ALA A 485 48.05 16.88 12.02
C ALA A 485 49.25 15.96 12.32
N GLN A 486 49.26 14.78 11.73
CA GLN A 486 50.36 13.81 11.90
C GLN A 486 51.53 14.18 10.97
N LEU A 487 52.68 14.51 11.54
CA LEU A 487 53.88 14.94 10.80
C LEU A 487 54.85 13.76 10.54
N GLY A 488 54.72 12.68 11.31
CA GLY A 488 55.50 11.45 11.16
C GLY A 488 55.03 10.36 12.13
N SER A 489 55.82 9.31 12.27
CA SER A 489 55.47 8.16 13.14
C SER A 489 55.52 8.48 14.64
N LYS A 490 56.31 9.47 15.04
CA LYS A 490 56.49 9.90 16.44
C LYS A 490 56.11 11.34 16.73
N LEU A 491 55.85 12.15 15.70
CA LEU A 491 55.62 13.58 15.83
C LEU A 491 54.26 13.97 15.24
N SER A 492 53.53 14.77 15.99
CA SER A 492 52.20 15.26 15.65
C SER A 492 52.02 16.69 16.16
N LEU A 493 51.25 17.49 15.44
CA LEU A 493 50.87 18.84 15.83
C LEU A 493 49.37 18.86 16.11
N THR A 494 48.97 19.35 17.28
CA THR A 494 47.57 19.47 17.66
C THR A 494 47.15 20.92 17.72
N PHE A 495 46.00 21.24 17.12
CA PHE A 495 45.35 22.54 17.23
C PHE A 495 44.08 22.36 18.04
N GLU A 496 43.98 23.02 19.19
CA GLU A 496 42.88 22.84 20.14
C GLU A 496 42.26 24.19 20.49
N TYR A 497 40.93 24.22 20.51
CA TYR A 497 40.13 25.31 21.04
C TYR A 497 39.31 24.81 22.21
N THR A 498 39.36 25.47 23.35
CA THR A 498 38.54 25.13 24.52
C THR A 498 37.83 26.36 25.05
N ALA A 499 36.53 26.22 25.33
CA ALA A 499 35.75 27.16 26.13
C ALA A 499 35.58 26.56 27.54
N GLN A 500 36.03 27.30 28.55
CA GLN A 500 36.07 26.85 29.94
C GLN A 500 35.32 27.83 30.84
N LEU A 501 34.69 27.29 31.88
CA LEU A 501 34.17 28.02 33.02
C LEU A 501 35.18 27.90 34.15
N VAL A 502 35.67 29.04 34.63
CA VAL A 502 36.68 29.14 35.68
C VAL A 502 36.04 29.68 36.96
N SER A 503 36.24 28.98 38.08
CA SER A 503 35.70 29.34 39.39
C SER A 503 36.81 29.62 40.40
N THR A 504 36.63 30.74 41.12
CA THR A 504 37.43 31.18 42.27
C THR A 504 36.70 30.88 43.59
N GLY A 505 35.98 29.76 43.63
CA GLY A 505 35.25 29.25 44.81
C GLY A 505 33.73 29.44 44.76
N ASN A 506 33.20 30.13 43.75
CA ASN A 506 31.76 30.26 43.54
C ASN A 506 31.36 30.05 42.07
N TRP A 507 30.83 28.87 41.79
CA TRP A 507 30.39 28.47 40.45
C TRP A 507 29.24 29.30 39.88
N SER A 508 28.39 29.91 40.72
CA SER A 508 27.33 30.82 40.25
C SER A 508 27.87 32.10 39.60
N LYS A 509 29.14 32.43 39.88
CA LYS A 509 29.85 33.60 39.34
C LYS A 509 31.06 33.19 38.51
N ALA A 510 31.06 31.97 37.96
CA ALA A 510 32.18 31.49 37.14
C ALA A 510 32.45 32.43 35.95
N SER A 511 33.72 32.59 35.62
CA SER A 511 34.19 33.45 34.55
C SER A 511 34.51 32.62 33.30
N GLY A 512 34.35 33.21 32.13
CA GLY A 512 34.60 32.52 30.86
C GLY A 512 36.08 32.59 30.47
N LEU A 513 36.66 31.48 30.06
CA LEU A 513 38.02 31.40 29.53
C LEU A 513 38.00 30.65 28.20
N ASN A 514 38.30 31.35 27.11
CA ASN A 514 38.51 30.73 25.80
C ASN A 514 40.01 30.58 25.56
N LYS A 515 40.45 29.39 25.16
CA LYS A 515 41.86 29.08 24.95
C LYS A 515 42.07 28.45 23.58
N LEU A 516 43.00 29.01 22.82
CA LEU A 516 43.53 28.44 21.57
C LEU A 516 44.91 27.89 21.87
N GLN A 517 45.18 26.64 21.50
CA GLN A 517 46.43 25.96 21.79
C GLN A 517 46.98 25.29 20.53
N THR A 518 48.28 25.42 20.33
CA THR A 518 49.00 24.67 19.32
C THR A 518 50.08 23.88 20.03
N ASN A 519 49.91 22.57 20.16
CA ASN A 519 50.86 21.72 20.87
C ASN A 519 51.62 20.79 19.94
N LEU A 520 52.93 20.70 20.15
CA LEU A 520 53.77 19.67 19.58
C LEU A 520 53.65 18.42 20.46
N GLN A 521 53.23 17.31 19.88
CA GLN A 521 53.10 16.02 20.54
C GLN A 521 54.18 15.05 20.05
N PHE A 522 55.01 14.57 20.97
CA PHE A 522 56.08 13.61 20.73
C PHE A 522 55.78 12.27 21.42
N LYS A 523 55.65 11.20 20.63
CA LYS A 523 55.41 9.84 21.12
C LYS A 523 56.70 9.23 21.65
N ILE A 524 56.75 8.98 22.96
CA ILE A 524 57.91 8.39 23.63
C ILE A 524 57.92 6.88 23.43
N CYS A 525 56.80 6.24 23.79
CA CYS A 525 56.61 4.80 23.69
C CYS A 525 55.16 4.50 23.25
N ASN A 526 54.84 3.22 23.09
CA ASN A 526 53.46 2.83 22.81
C ASN A 526 52.59 3.13 24.04
N GLY A 527 51.54 3.92 23.87
CA GLY A 527 50.63 4.30 24.95
C GLY A 527 50.96 5.62 25.65
N VAL A 528 52.11 6.27 25.40
CA VAL A 528 52.48 7.53 26.07
C VAL A 528 53.15 8.52 25.11
N ALA A 529 52.72 9.79 25.19
CA ALA A 529 53.34 10.91 24.50
C ALA A 529 53.46 12.12 25.43
N ILE A 530 54.44 12.98 25.18
CA ILE A 530 54.52 14.32 25.77
C ILE A 530 53.93 15.32 24.78
N SER A 531 53.25 16.33 25.30
CA SER A 531 52.70 17.44 24.56
C SER A 531 53.17 18.76 25.17
N THR A 532 53.60 19.69 24.34
CA THR A 532 54.00 21.03 24.80
C THR A 532 53.75 22.06 23.71
N GLY A 533 53.36 23.28 24.08
CA GLY A 533 53.24 24.34 23.10
C GLY A 533 52.60 25.62 23.62
N PRO A 534 52.63 26.67 22.79
CA PRO A 534 52.03 27.95 23.12
C PRO A 534 50.50 27.87 23.16
N SER A 535 49.93 28.76 23.95
CA SER A 535 48.49 28.98 23.99
C SER A 535 48.16 30.46 24.04
N TYR A 536 47.01 30.83 23.49
CA TYR A 536 46.44 32.16 23.64
C TYR A 536 45.12 32.07 24.40
N SER A 537 45.04 32.76 25.52
CA SER A 537 43.92 32.72 26.46
C SER A 537 43.19 34.05 26.42
N VAL A 538 41.86 34.02 26.34
CA VAL A 538 40.97 35.18 26.44
C VAL A 538 40.00 34.94 27.60
N TYR A 539 40.14 35.76 28.63
CA TYR A 539 39.39 35.65 29.87
C TYR A 539 38.38 36.79 29.97
N HIS A 540 37.14 36.45 30.28
CA HIS A 540 36.05 37.37 30.48
C HIS A 540 35.43 37.17 31.86
N THR A 541 35.40 38.24 32.66
CA THR A 541 34.85 38.20 34.02
C THR A 541 34.03 39.44 34.34
N ASN A 542 32.91 39.23 35.04
CA ASN A 542 32.09 40.30 35.63
C ASN A 542 32.35 40.45 37.13
N GLN A 543 33.30 39.69 37.68
CA GLN A 543 33.70 39.79 39.07
C GLN A 543 34.62 41.02 39.26
N PRO A 544 34.37 41.84 40.29
CA PRO A 544 35.34 42.86 40.70
C PRO A 544 36.70 42.23 41.02
N GLU A 545 37.79 42.94 40.75
CA GLU A 545 39.13 42.47 41.13
C GLU A 545 39.21 42.22 42.65
N GLY A 546 39.78 41.08 43.05
CA GLY A 546 39.88 40.70 44.47
C GLY A 546 38.59 40.18 45.11
N SER A 547 37.59 39.77 44.32
CA SER A 547 36.34 39.20 44.83
C SER A 547 36.31 37.67 44.95
N GLY A 548 37.47 37.02 44.82
CA GLY A 548 37.62 35.58 45.03
C GLY A 548 37.42 35.19 46.50
N ILE A 549 36.95 33.97 46.77
CA ILE A 549 36.83 33.49 48.15
C ILE A 549 38.22 33.37 48.78
N LYS A 550 38.35 33.61 50.09
CA LYS A 550 39.61 33.42 50.82
C LYS A 550 40.16 32.00 50.56
N GLY A 551 41.42 31.90 50.13
CA GLY A 551 42.06 30.63 49.72
C GLY A 551 41.92 30.28 48.23
N TYR A 552 41.16 31.08 47.47
CA TYR A 552 41.13 31.07 46.01
C TYR A 552 41.87 32.27 45.45
N LYS A 553 42.35 32.13 44.21
CA LYS A 553 43.12 33.16 43.53
C LYS A 553 42.27 34.42 43.36
N GLN A 554 42.81 35.55 43.80
CA GLN A 554 42.12 36.85 43.80
C GLN A 554 42.19 37.57 42.45
N GLN A 555 43.23 37.26 41.67
CA GLN A 555 43.43 37.74 40.31
C GLN A 555 43.79 36.53 39.42
N VAL A 556 42.92 36.23 38.46
CA VAL A 556 43.05 35.02 37.63
C VAL A 556 44.12 35.24 36.56
N GLU A 557 44.02 36.35 35.83
CA GLU A 557 44.93 36.73 34.78
C GLU A 557 46.37 37.00 35.27
N PRO A 558 47.38 36.75 34.43
CA PRO A 558 48.75 37.12 34.74
C PRO A 558 48.96 38.64 34.62
N GLY A 559 49.96 39.17 35.33
CA GLY A 559 50.28 40.61 35.31
C GLY A 559 50.71 41.16 33.94
N TYR A 560 51.11 40.31 33.01
CA TYR A 560 51.45 40.67 31.63
C TYR A 560 50.25 40.58 30.66
N ALA A 561 49.03 40.33 31.16
CA ALA A 561 47.84 40.26 30.33
C ALA A 561 47.50 41.62 29.69
N HIS A 562 47.11 41.59 28.42
CA HIS A 562 46.64 42.76 27.70
C HIS A 562 45.12 42.92 27.88
N ALA A 563 44.65 44.11 28.22
CA ALA A 563 43.24 44.40 28.38
C ALA A 563 42.58 44.81 27.05
N PHE A 564 41.57 44.06 26.62
CA PHE A 564 40.69 44.45 25.51
C PHE A 564 39.57 45.39 25.98
N SER A 565 39.10 45.16 27.20
CA SER A 565 38.12 46.00 27.89
C SER A 565 38.30 45.85 29.40
N LYS A 566 37.53 46.60 30.20
CA LYS A 566 37.56 46.49 31.67
C LYS A 566 37.34 45.05 32.18
N ASN A 567 36.54 44.27 31.45
CA ASN A 567 36.11 42.93 31.87
C ASN A 567 36.73 41.80 31.03
N THR A 568 37.57 42.13 30.04
CA THR A 568 38.12 41.15 29.09
C THR A 568 39.61 41.34 28.92
N LYS A 569 40.40 40.32 29.26
CA LYS A 569 41.87 40.35 29.20
C LYS A 569 42.36 39.14 28.40
N GLY A 570 43.45 39.30 27.65
CA GLY A 570 44.06 38.24 26.86
C GLY A 570 45.56 38.14 27.08
N TRP A 571 46.11 36.94 26.97
CA TRP A 571 47.54 36.70 27.17
C TRP A 571 48.06 35.48 26.41
N LEU A 572 49.37 35.50 26.15
CA LEU A 572 50.12 34.33 25.71
C LEU A 572 50.51 33.48 26.92
N GLY A 573 50.32 32.18 26.78
CA GLY A 573 50.63 31.18 27.78
C GLY A 573 51.35 30.00 27.16
N TRP A 574 51.62 29.01 27.99
CA TRP A 574 52.27 27.77 27.58
C TRP A 574 51.63 26.61 28.31
N SER A 575 51.42 25.50 27.59
CA SER A 575 50.94 24.26 28.17
C SER A 575 51.94 23.14 27.94
N ALA A 576 52.09 22.28 28.94
CA ALA A 576 52.87 21.06 28.86
C ALA A 576 52.11 19.92 29.53
N GLY A 577 52.20 18.71 29.01
CA GLY A 577 51.48 17.57 29.55
C GLY A 577 51.88 16.23 28.97
N ILE A 578 51.28 15.19 29.55
CA ILE A 578 51.41 13.80 29.15
C ILE A 578 50.08 13.35 28.56
N ILE A 579 50.14 12.62 27.45
CA ILE A 579 48.99 12.06 26.75
C ILE A 579 49.10 10.53 26.79
N LEU A 580 48.03 9.90 27.22
CA LEU A 580 47.83 8.45 27.27
C LEU A 580 46.85 8.04 26.17
N PHE A 581 47.14 6.92 25.49
CA PHE A 581 46.39 6.42 24.33
C PHE A 581 45.50 5.23 24.66
#